data_AF-A0A1B3Z4U3-F1
#
_entry.id   AF-A0A1B3Z4U3-F1
#
_cell.length_a   1.000
_cell.length_b   1.000
_cell.length_c   1.000
_cell.angle_alpha   90.00
_cell.angle_beta   90.00
_cell.angle_gamma   90.00
#
_symmetry.space_group_name_H-M   'P 1'
#
loop_
_entity.id
_entity.type
_entity.pdbx_description
1 polymer ?
#
loop_
_entity_poly.entity_id
_entity_poly.type
_entity_poly.pdbx_seq_one_letter_code
_entity_poly.pdbx_strand_id
1 'polypeptide(L)'
;SETGWSCLNPYMATDPLSTPLLVLTCWLLPLMILASQNHTASEPITRQRMYITLLTSLQIFLIMAFGATEIIMFYVMFEATLIPTLFLITRWGNQTERLNAGTYFLFYTLAGSLPLLVALLLLQNSTGTLSLLTLQYSNPLQLTTYADKLWWTACLLAFLVKMPLYGVHLW
;
A
#
# COMPACT_ATOMS: atom_id res chain seq x y z
N SER A 1 -27.18 4.96 -12.99
CA SER A 1 -26.40 3.88 -12.36
C SER A 1 -25.30 4.54 -11.55
N GLU A 2 -25.59 4.76 -10.28
CA GLU A 2 -24.79 5.54 -9.34
C GLU A 2 -23.45 4.85 -9.11
N THR A 3 -22.45 5.18 -9.91
CA THR A 3 -21.07 4.91 -9.53
C THR A 3 -20.85 5.75 -8.27
N GLY A 4 -20.86 5.12 -7.09
CA GLY A 4 -20.79 5.75 -5.76
C GLY A 4 -19.48 6.49 -5.46
N TRP A 5 -18.84 7.03 -6.48
CA TRP A 5 -17.60 7.78 -6.42
C TRP A 5 -17.91 9.25 -6.12
N SER A 6 -17.30 9.76 -5.06
CA SER A 6 -17.20 11.18 -4.75
C SER A 6 -15.79 11.66 -5.12
N CYS A 7 -15.68 12.40 -6.22
CA CYS A 7 -14.40 12.90 -6.72
C CYS A 7 -14.05 14.24 -6.05
N LEU A 8 -12.85 14.35 -5.49
CA LEU A 8 -12.32 15.61 -4.94
C LEU A 8 -11.53 16.35 -6.02
N ASN A 9 -10.70 15.64 -6.76
CA ASN A 9 -9.89 16.13 -7.87
C ASN A 9 -9.68 14.98 -8.88
N PRO A 10 -9.01 15.16 -10.04
CA PRO A 10 -8.89 14.08 -11.02
C PRO A 10 -8.08 12.87 -10.52
N TYR A 11 -7.19 13.07 -9.54
CA TYR A 11 -6.33 12.04 -8.95
C TYR A 11 -6.90 11.41 -7.68
N MET A 12 -7.90 12.03 -7.06
CA MET A 12 -8.46 11.63 -5.77
C MET A 12 -9.98 11.52 -5.81
N ALA A 13 -10.47 10.33 -5.51
CA ALA A 13 -11.89 10.07 -5.36
C ALA A 13 -12.11 8.98 -4.30
N THR A 14 -13.30 8.94 -3.73
CA THR A 14 -13.67 7.90 -2.75
C THR A 14 -14.96 7.23 -3.16
N ASP A 15 -15.02 5.92 -2.96
CA ASP A 15 -16.13 5.03 -3.28
C ASP A 15 -16.58 4.28 -2.01
N PRO A 16 -17.66 3.46 -2.06
CA PRO A 16 -18.15 2.74 -0.88
C PRO A 16 -17.13 1.76 -0.29
N LEU A 17 -16.09 1.37 -1.03
CA LEU A 17 -15.03 0.47 -0.57
C LEU A 17 -13.88 1.22 0.11
N SER A 18 -13.39 2.31 -0.48
CA SER A 18 -12.31 3.13 0.07
C SER A 18 -12.75 3.92 1.29
N THR A 19 -14.02 4.33 1.37
CA THR A 19 -14.53 5.17 2.47
C THR A 19 -14.38 4.51 3.86
N PRO A 20 -14.79 3.25 4.12
CA PRO A 20 -14.52 2.58 5.39
C PRO A 20 -13.03 2.45 5.71
N LEU A 21 -12.20 2.17 4.69
CA LEU A 21 -10.75 2.02 4.86
C LEU A 21 -10.09 3.35 5.26
N LEU A 22 -10.51 4.47 4.65
CA LEU A 22 -10.05 5.81 5.00
C LEU A 22 -10.48 6.22 6.42
N VAL A 23 -11.71 5.88 6.82
CA VAL A 23 -12.18 6.14 8.19
C VAL A 23 -11.35 5.32 9.19
N LEU A 24 -11.11 4.05 8.90
CA LEU A 24 -10.28 3.18 9.73
C LEU A 24 -8.84 3.71 9.87
N THR A 25 -8.21 4.15 8.77
CA THR A 25 -6.84 4.67 8.81
C THR A 25 -6.73 5.93 9.66
N CYS A 26 -7.71 6.83 9.55
CA CYS A 26 -7.78 8.03 10.40
C CYS A 26 -8.02 7.69 11.87
N TRP A 27 -8.85 6.68 12.13
CA TRP A 27 -9.16 6.22 13.48
C TRP A 27 -7.97 5.53 14.16
N LEU A 28 -7.13 4.83 13.40
CA LEU A 28 -6.01 4.06 13.95
C LEU A 28 -4.87 4.95 14.48
N LEU A 29 -4.60 6.11 13.89
CA LEU A 29 -3.50 6.97 14.33
C LEU A 29 -3.58 7.36 15.83
N PRO A 30 -4.69 7.94 16.34
CA PRO A 30 -4.77 8.30 17.76
C PRO A 30 -4.67 7.07 18.67
N LEU A 31 -5.22 5.92 18.26
CA LEU A 31 -5.10 4.66 19.01
C LEU A 31 -3.64 4.17 19.08
N MET A 32 -2.90 4.22 17.98
CA MET A 32 -1.49 3.83 17.95
C MET A 32 -0.63 4.75 18.80
N ILE A 33 -0.91 6.06 18.79
CA ILE A 33 -0.23 7.01 19.67
C ILE A 33 -0.48 6.64 21.13
N LEU A 34 -1.72 6.42 21.55
CA LEU A 34 -2.04 6.02 22.93
C LEU A 34 -1.37 4.69 23.33
N ALA A 35 -1.39 3.68 22.45
CA ALA A 35 -0.78 2.38 22.73
C ALA A 35 0.75 2.45 22.87
N SER A 36 1.41 3.31 22.10
CA SER A 36 2.87 3.43 22.06
C SER A 36 3.48 4.35 23.13
N GLN A 37 2.67 5.16 23.84
CA GLN A 37 3.15 6.14 24.81
C GLN A 37 4.03 5.53 25.90
N ASN A 38 3.58 4.46 26.55
CA ASN A 38 4.35 3.83 27.63
C ASN A 38 5.66 3.20 27.13
N HIS A 39 5.65 2.60 25.94
CA HIS A 39 6.83 1.97 25.35
C HIS A 39 7.89 3.00 24.91
N THR A 40 7.45 4.17 24.46
CA THR A 40 8.33 5.24 23.95
C THR A 40 8.74 6.26 25.01
N ALA A 41 8.15 6.20 26.21
CA ALA A 41 8.37 7.17 27.29
C ALA A 41 9.84 7.28 27.73
N SER A 42 10.60 6.18 27.69
CA SER A 42 12.02 6.16 28.05
C SER A 42 12.97 6.63 26.95
N GLU A 43 12.48 6.80 25.71
CA GLU A 43 13.30 7.29 24.60
C GLU A 43 13.50 8.82 24.70
N PRO A 44 14.62 9.37 24.19
CA PRO A 44 14.82 10.81 24.13
C PRO A 44 13.74 11.49 23.28
N ILE A 45 13.41 12.73 23.62
CA ILE A 45 12.34 13.54 22.99
C ILE A 45 12.46 13.58 21.47
N THR A 46 13.68 13.66 20.93
CA THR A 46 13.91 13.68 19.47
C THR A 46 13.46 12.38 18.79
N ARG A 47 13.65 11.23 19.45
CA ARG A 47 13.20 9.93 18.94
C ARG A 47 11.71 9.72 19.13
N GLN A 48 11.13 10.21 20.22
CA GLN A 48 9.66 10.22 20.39
C GLN A 48 8.99 11.02 19.27
N ARG A 49 9.52 12.21 18.95
CA ARG A 49 9.04 13.01 17.82
C ARG A 49 9.21 12.28 16.49
N MET A 50 10.37 11.65 16.26
CA MET A 50 10.61 10.86 15.04
C MET A 50 9.58 9.73 14.89
N TYR A 51 9.28 9.01 15.98
CA TYR A 51 8.29 7.94 15.99
C TYR A 51 6.90 8.44 15.58
N ILE A 52 6.45 9.55 16.18
CA ILE A 52 5.16 10.17 15.83
C ILE A 52 5.16 10.64 14.37
N THR A 53 6.25 11.24 13.88
CA THR A 53 6.34 11.65 12.46
C THR A 53 6.31 10.46 11.48
N LEU A 54 6.84 9.30 11.89
CA LEU A 54 6.74 8.09 11.08
C LEU A 54 5.32 7.53 11.06
N LEU A 55 4.62 7.54 12.20
CA LEU A 55 3.20 7.16 12.24
C LEU A 55 2.32 8.10 11.39
N THR A 56 2.54 9.41 11.44
CA THR A 56 1.76 10.37 10.64
C THR A 56 2.09 10.27 9.16
N SER A 57 3.36 10.08 8.77
CA SER A 57 3.73 9.83 7.37
C SER A 57 3.12 8.54 6.82
N LEU A 58 3.10 7.47 7.62
CA LEU A 58 2.40 6.23 7.28
C LEU A 58 0.90 6.49 7.03
N GLN A 59 0.23 7.24 7.91
CA GLN A 59 -1.17 7.61 7.72
C GLN A 59 -1.38 8.39 6.41
N ILE A 60 -0.52 9.37 6.12
CA ILE A 60 -0.60 10.18 4.89
C ILE A 60 -0.50 9.26 3.66
N PHE A 61 0.48 8.35 3.61
CA PHE A 61 0.61 7.43 2.48
C PHE A 61 -0.60 6.50 2.32
N LEU A 62 -1.18 6.01 3.41
CA LEU A 62 -2.39 5.20 3.34
C LEU A 62 -3.61 5.99 2.84
N ILE A 63 -3.79 7.23 3.30
CA ILE A 63 -4.88 8.09 2.80
C ILE A 63 -4.73 8.34 1.31
N MET A 64 -3.51 8.66 0.86
CA MET A 64 -3.20 8.88 -0.55
C MET A 64 -3.40 7.60 -1.38
N ALA A 65 -3.04 6.43 -0.85
CA ALA A 65 -3.22 5.15 -1.53
C ALA A 65 -4.71 4.82 -1.71
N PHE A 66 -5.51 4.86 -0.64
CA PHE A 66 -6.93 4.52 -0.72
C PHE A 66 -7.78 5.56 -1.46
N GLY A 67 -7.32 6.81 -1.55
CA GLY A 67 -7.97 7.85 -2.35
C GLY A 67 -7.55 7.88 -3.82
N ALA A 68 -6.55 7.11 -4.24
CA ALA A 68 -5.97 7.23 -5.59
C ALA A 68 -6.91 6.74 -6.70
N THR A 69 -7.15 7.57 -7.71
CA THR A 69 -7.91 7.19 -8.92
C THR A 69 -7.04 6.53 -9.98
N GLU A 70 -5.76 6.92 -10.07
CA GLU A 70 -4.78 6.35 -11.00
C GLU A 70 -4.06 5.18 -10.33
N ILE A 71 -4.07 4.00 -10.97
CA ILE A 71 -3.51 2.77 -10.38
C ILE A 71 -1.99 2.89 -10.16
N ILE A 72 -1.28 3.65 -10.99
CA ILE A 72 0.15 3.89 -10.76
C ILE A 72 0.41 4.75 -9.51
N MET A 73 -0.48 5.71 -9.23
CA MET A 73 -0.39 6.52 -8.01
C MET A 73 -0.69 5.66 -6.78
N PHE A 74 -1.69 4.78 -6.88
CA PHE A 74 -1.94 3.75 -5.86
C PHE A 74 -0.67 2.93 -5.61
N TYR A 75 -0.03 2.40 -6.66
CA TYR A 75 1.19 1.60 -6.53
C TYR A 75 2.32 2.36 -5.81
N VAL A 76 2.60 3.61 -6.23
CA VAL A 76 3.67 4.42 -5.62
C VAL A 76 3.39 4.69 -4.14
N MET A 77 2.16 5.08 -3.79
CA MET A 77 1.79 5.33 -2.39
C MET A 77 1.79 4.05 -1.55
N PHE A 78 1.36 2.94 -2.15
CA PHE A 78 1.34 1.63 -1.54
C PHE A 78 2.74 1.09 -1.24
N GLU A 79 3.72 1.33 -2.10
CA GLU A 79 5.13 1.00 -1.83
C GLU A 79 5.78 2.03 -0.89
N ALA A 80 5.39 3.31 -0.94
CA ALA A 80 5.90 4.34 -0.03
C ALA A 80 5.60 4.02 1.44
N THR A 81 4.48 3.32 1.73
CA THR A 81 4.18 2.84 3.10
C THR A 81 5.26 1.91 3.68
N LEU A 82 6.03 1.21 2.85
CA LEU A 82 7.10 0.31 3.29
C LEU A 82 8.22 1.07 4.02
N ILE A 83 8.46 2.34 3.66
CA ILE A 83 9.55 3.12 4.23
C ILE A 83 9.26 3.42 5.71
N PRO A 84 8.15 4.09 6.10
CA PRO A 84 7.86 4.30 7.51
C PRO A 84 7.73 3.02 8.31
N THR A 85 7.10 1.96 7.77
CA THR A 85 6.94 0.69 8.49
C THR A 85 8.28 0.02 8.77
N LEU A 86 9.20 0.01 7.80
CA LEU A 86 10.54 -0.55 8.00
C LEU A 86 11.30 0.20 9.08
N PHE A 87 11.24 1.54 9.09
CA PHE A 87 11.87 2.32 10.15
C PHE A 87 11.26 2.01 11.52
N LEU A 88 9.93 1.87 11.60
CA LEU A 88 9.25 1.51 12.84
C LEU A 88 9.71 0.13 13.37
N ILE A 89 9.73 -0.90 12.51
CA ILE A 89 10.13 -2.27 12.86
C ILE A 89 11.59 -2.32 13.30
N THR A 90 12.49 -1.84 12.45
CA THR A 90 13.95 -2.00 12.66
C THR A 90 14.48 -1.16 13.82
N ARG A 91 13.85 -0.02 14.13
CA ARG A 91 14.34 0.92 15.14
C ARG A 91 13.64 0.79 16.49
N TRP A 92 12.32 0.60 16.52
CA TRP A 92 11.53 0.49 17.75
C TRP A 92 11.00 -0.92 18.04
N GLY A 93 11.34 -1.92 17.23
CA GLY A 93 11.15 -3.33 17.61
C GLY A 93 12.00 -3.69 18.83
N ASN A 94 11.45 -4.48 19.76
CA ASN A 94 12.12 -4.76 21.04
C ASN A 94 13.21 -5.86 20.92
N GLN A 95 13.02 -6.82 20.02
CA GLN A 95 13.91 -7.98 19.86
C GLN A 95 15.07 -7.72 18.88
N THR A 96 16.17 -8.44 19.05
CA THR A 96 17.34 -8.37 18.14
C THR A 96 17.01 -8.81 16.72
N GLU A 97 16.08 -9.75 16.57
CA GLU A 97 15.60 -10.29 15.28
C GLU A 97 14.84 -9.26 14.44
N ARG A 98 14.55 -8.06 14.97
CA ARG A 98 13.86 -6.97 14.27
C ARG A 98 14.54 -6.55 12.96
N LEU A 99 15.86 -6.68 12.87
CA LEU A 99 16.59 -6.39 11.64
C LEU A 99 16.30 -7.46 10.58
N ASN A 100 16.32 -8.73 10.97
CA ASN A 100 15.98 -9.84 10.07
C ASN A 100 14.52 -9.74 9.63
N ALA A 101 13.59 -9.52 10.55
CA ALA A 101 12.17 -9.30 10.25
C ALA A 101 11.98 -8.12 9.28
N GLY A 102 12.67 -7.00 9.51
CA GLY A 102 12.65 -5.86 8.60
C GLY A 102 13.18 -6.18 7.19
N THR A 103 14.24 -7.00 7.09
CA THR A 103 14.75 -7.45 5.78
C THR A 103 13.79 -8.39 5.07
N TYR A 104 13.18 -9.35 5.78
CA TYR A 104 12.18 -10.26 5.20
C TYR A 104 10.97 -9.47 4.69
N PHE A 105 10.42 -8.59 5.53
CA PHE A 105 9.33 -7.68 5.16
C PHE A 105 9.62 -6.91 3.87
N LEU A 106 10.79 -6.27 3.77
CA LEU A 106 11.14 -5.47 2.60
C LEU A 106 11.35 -6.32 1.35
N PHE A 107 12.13 -7.40 1.42
CA PHE A 107 12.46 -8.17 0.22
C PHE A 107 11.27 -8.95 -0.31
N TYR A 108 10.42 -9.49 0.57
CA TYR A 108 9.20 -10.18 0.13
C TYR A 108 8.28 -9.20 -0.58
N THR A 109 7.99 -8.05 0.05
CA THR A 109 7.07 -7.05 -0.52
C THR A 109 7.60 -6.47 -1.83
N LEU A 110 8.88 -6.11 -1.93
CA LEU A 110 9.49 -5.60 -3.17
C LEU A 110 9.55 -6.64 -4.28
N ALA A 111 9.94 -7.88 -3.96
CA ALA A 111 9.98 -8.95 -4.96
C ALA A 111 8.58 -9.23 -5.53
N GLY A 112 7.54 -9.09 -4.69
CA GLY A 112 6.16 -9.22 -5.13
C GLY A 112 5.62 -8.02 -5.90
N SER A 113 6.05 -6.79 -5.57
CA SER A 113 5.53 -5.56 -6.15
C SER A 113 6.16 -5.19 -7.50
N LEU A 114 7.41 -5.56 -7.76
CA LEU A 114 8.07 -5.26 -9.04
C LEU A 114 7.37 -5.88 -10.27
N PRO A 115 6.92 -7.15 -10.25
CA PRO A 115 6.11 -7.70 -11.34
C PRO A 115 4.82 -6.93 -11.58
N LEU A 116 4.16 -6.45 -10.52
CA LEU A 116 2.97 -5.61 -10.63
C LEU A 116 3.30 -4.30 -11.35
N LEU A 117 4.42 -3.65 -11.05
CA LEU A 117 4.83 -2.42 -11.76
C LEU A 117 4.96 -2.65 -13.26
N VAL A 118 5.65 -3.72 -13.67
CA VAL A 118 5.81 -4.08 -15.08
C VAL A 118 4.44 -4.33 -15.72
N ALA A 119 3.56 -5.06 -15.04
CA ALA A 119 2.21 -5.34 -15.52
C ALA A 119 1.38 -4.06 -15.72
N LEU A 120 1.47 -3.09 -14.81
CA LEU A 120 0.79 -1.80 -14.92
C LEU A 120 1.32 -0.95 -16.08
N LEU A 121 2.63 -0.92 -16.29
CA LEU A 121 3.23 -0.20 -17.42
C LEU A 121 2.81 -0.80 -18.77
N LEU A 122 2.71 -2.12 -18.86
CA LEU A 122 2.18 -2.80 -20.05
C LEU A 122 0.70 -2.44 -20.29
N LEU A 123 -0.10 -2.40 -19.23
CA LEU A 123 -1.52 -2.02 -19.34
C LEU A 123 -1.69 -0.54 -19.73
N GLN A 124 -0.86 0.36 -19.19
CA GLN A 124 -0.85 1.77 -19.59
C GLN A 124 -0.54 1.93 -21.08
N ASN A 125 0.40 1.14 -21.61
CA ASN A 125 0.75 1.20 -23.03
C ASN A 125 -0.36 0.66 -23.95
N SER A 126 -1.16 -0.32 -23.49
CA SER A 126 -2.22 -0.91 -24.30
C SER A 126 -3.55 -0.15 -24.22
N THR A 127 -3.92 0.34 -23.04
CA THR A 127 -5.20 1.04 -22.80
C THR A 127 -5.07 2.56 -22.89
N GLY A 128 -3.85 3.10 -22.81
CA GLY A 128 -3.56 4.53 -22.84
C GLY A 128 -3.81 5.27 -21.52
N THR A 129 -4.49 4.65 -20.55
CA THR A 129 -4.84 5.26 -19.26
C THR A 129 -4.86 4.23 -18.13
N LEU A 130 -4.53 4.64 -16.91
CA LEU A 130 -4.58 3.81 -15.70
C LEU A 130 -5.63 4.31 -14.70
N SER A 131 -6.52 5.21 -15.10
CA SER A 131 -7.57 5.73 -14.23
C SER A 131 -8.63 4.67 -14.03
N LEU A 132 -8.93 4.33 -12.78
CA LEU A 132 -10.05 3.44 -12.42
C LEU A 132 -11.39 3.94 -13.00
N LEU A 133 -11.56 5.26 -13.06
CA LEU A 133 -12.78 5.91 -13.58
C LEU A 133 -12.94 5.77 -15.11
N THR A 134 -11.85 5.65 -15.87
CA THR A 134 -11.88 5.57 -17.34
C THR A 134 -11.75 4.13 -17.82
N LEU A 135 -10.95 3.32 -17.13
CA LEU A 135 -10.73 1.90 -17.43
C LEU A 135 -12.02 1.09 -17.42
N GLN A 136 -13.01 1.45 -16.60
CA GLN A 136 -14.33 0.79 -16.60
C GLN A 136 -15.07 0.87 -17.96
N TYR A 137 -14.72 1.85 -18.79
CA TYR A 137 -15.29 2.04 -20.14
C TYR A 137 -14.37 1.52 -21.25
N SER A 138 -13.18 1.02 -20.90
CA SER A 138 -12.27 0.42 -21.87
C SER A 138 -12.78 -0.94 -22.34
N ASN A 139 -12.40 -1.32 -23.56
CA ASN A 139 -12.79 -2.63 -24.10
C ASN A 139 -12.22 -3.75 -23.23
N PRO A 140 -13.00 -4.81 -22.94
CA PRO A 140 -12.52 -5.91 -22.13
C PRO A 140 -11.31 -6.59 -22.78
N LEU A 141 -10.26 -6.79 -21.99
CA LEU A 141 -9.06 -7.51 -22.43
C LEU A 141 -9.40 -9.00 -22.62
N GLN A 142 -9.14 -9.54 -23.81
CA GLN A 142 -9.27 -10.98 -24.07
C GLN A 142 -8.03 -11.73 -23.59
N LEU A 143 -8.11 -12.33 -22.40
CA LEU A 143 -7.00 -13.07 -21.78
C LEU A 143 -6.94 -14.53 -22.30
N THR A 144 -6.40 -14.73 -23.49
CA THR A 144 -6.41 -16.06 -24.16
C THR A 144 -5.03 -16.73 -24.17
N THR A 145 -3.96 -15.95 -24.15
CA THR A 145 -2.59 -16.46 -24.32
C THR A 145 -1.94 -16.82 -22.98
N TYR A 146 -0.82 -17.56 -23.03
CA TYR A 146 0.00 -17.81 -21.84
C TYR A 146 0.60 -16.52 -21.26
N ALA A 147 0.89 -15.53 -22.11
CA ALA A 147 1.39 -14.22 -21.67
C ALA A 147 0.33 -13.48 -20.83
N ASP A 148 -0.94 -13.54 -21.22
CA ASP A 148 -2.05 -12.93 -20.49
C ASP A 148 -2.23 -13.55 -19.10
N LYS A 149 -2.05 -14.88 -18.99
CA LYS A 149 -2.07 -15.58 -17.71
C LYS A 149 -0.91 -15.14 -16.81
N LEU A 150 0.30 -15.01 -17.36
CA LEU A 150 1.46 -14.52 -16.61
C LEU A 150 1.26 -13.07 -16.16
N TRP A 151 0.72 -12.21 -17.02
CA TRP A 151 0.37 -10.84 -16.68
C TRP A 151 -0.65 -10.77 -15.54
N TRP A 152 -1.70 -11.60 -15.60
CA TRP A 152 -2.69 -11.70 -14.52
C TRP A 152 -2.04 -12.15 -13.20
N THR A 153 -1.14 -13.14 -13.24
CA THR A 153 -0.41 -13.54 -12.03
C THR A 153 0.47 -12.42 -11.49
N ALA A 154 1.15 -11.65 -12.36
CA ALA A 154 1.97 -10.51 -11.95
C ALA A 154 1.13 -9.40 -11.29
N CYS A 155 -0.10 -9.16 -11.77
CA CYS A 155 -1.04 -8.22 -11.15
C CYS A 155 -1.46 -8.63 -9.73
N LEU A 156 -1.61 -9.94 -9.45
CA LEU A 156 -2.09 -10.40 -8.15
C LEU A 156 -0.97 -10.62 -7.13
N LEU A 157 0.22 -11.01 -7.58
CA LEU A 157 1.28 -11.50 -6.71
C LEU A 157 1.66 -10.47 -5.63
N ALA A 158 1.76 -9.18 -5.97
CA ALA A 158 2.04 -8.11 -5.01
C ALA A 158 1.04 -8.06 -3.84
N PHE A 159 -0.24 -8.25 -4.12
CA PHE A 159 -1.29 -8.25 -3.11
C PHE A 159 -1.29 -9.52 -2.29
N LEU A 160 -0.97 -10.68 -2.90
CA LEU A 160 -0.85 -11.96 -2.20
C LEU A 160 0.39 -12.03 -1.30
N VAL A 161 1.44 -11.26 -1.60
CA VAL A 161 2.55 -11.13 -0.66
C VAL A 161 2.10 -10.29 0.54
N LYS A 162 1.48 -9.13 0.31
CA LYS A 162 1.06 -8.20 1.39
C LYS A 162 -0.15 -8.68 2.20
N MET A 163 -1.04 -9.50 1.63
CA MET A 163 -1.97 -10.34 2.37
C MET A 163 -1.31 -11.70 2.57
N PRO A 164 -0.60 -11.94 3.69
CA PRO A 164 0.36 -13.05 3.81
C PRO A 164 -0.30 -14.41 3.51
N LEU A 165 -0.19 -14.84 2.25
CA LEU A 165 -0.78 -16.09 1.78
C LEU A 165 0.07 -17.27 2.28
N TYR A 166 -0.56 -18.43 2.44
CA TYR A 166 0.12 -19.64 2.86
C TYR A 166 1.32 -19.97 1.96
N GLY A 167 2.51 -20.05 2.54
CA GLY A 167 3.79 -20.20 1.83
C GLY A 167 4.60 -18.92 1.68
N VAL A 168 3.97 -17.75 1.64
CA VAL A 168 4.65 -16.44 1.60
C VAL A 168 4.53 -15.68 2.93
N HIS A 169 3.76 -16.20 3.89
CA HIS A 169 3.53 -15.63 5.23
C HIS A 169 4.73 -15.59 6.21
N LEU A 170 5.96 -15.90 5.77
CA LEU A 170 7.12 -16.05 6.66
C LEU A 170 7.81 -14.72 7.03
N TRP A 171 7.37 -13.61 6.44
CA TRP A 171 7.91 -12.27 6.70
C TRP A 171 7.23 -11.55 7.85
#